data_AF-A0AAV6YBJ8-F1
#
_entry.id   AF-A0AAV6YBJ8-F1
#
_cell.length_a   1.000
_cell.length_b   1.000
_cell.length_c   1.000
_cell.angle_alpha   90.00
_cell.angle_beta   90.00
_cell.angle_gamma   90.00
#
_symmetry.space_group_name_H-M   'P 1'
#
loop_
_entity.id
_entity.type
_entity.pdbx_description
1 polymer ?
#
loop_
_entity_poly.entity_id
_entity_poly.type
_entity_poly.pdbx_seq_one_letter_code
_entity_poly.pdbx_strand_id
1 'polypeptide(L)'
;MVNTIRSRSNSSSSRTPLPSLSQGGASIPQGSLSPSQPDVTTPQPPSSALRKLKKKNNNKLTIHIDPVQRRPTDSVESAKLSSELGQLSRESLPVPIKWKNVKKTELMRAFDQLDMNLAIDNPTDENMKNVEDILKKRSRAQRHRLNKYFQKFPSVEEAIQNKPSYGGLTQENWEMLCTTLFSDPKYQERCNINKQNRLKMTTNHNQGFRSFVAARCMLSQEQEFDGDEVDRISFHKHTHYTEGKRWITPQSENNHVEMENRKIDAETRGEIVDVDKIAHDVLGKRSSYIVGLGYGPKPNKPNSGIRILQETLKEKDRECAALREERDTLMEEMNDMKSTLAEHNCLFEKFEDGDSNDERRINDATYSFRV
;
A
#
# COMPACT_ATOMS: atom_id res chain seq x y z
N MET A 1 -52.88 24.93 8.51
CA MET A 1 -53.71 25.26 9.69
C MET A 1 -53.42 24.25 10.78
N VAL A 2 -53.00 24.77 11.94
CA VAL A 2 -52.96 24.20 13.30
C VAL A 2 -51.93 23.10 13.62
N ASN A 3 -50.88 23.56 14.30
CA ASN A 3 -49.91 22.85 15.15
C ASN A 3 -50.58 22.15 16.35
N THR A 4 -49.90 21.22 17.03
CA THR A 4 -49.48 21.34 18.46
C THR A 4 -48.81 20.06 19.03
N ILE A 5 -47.50 20.16 19.27
CA ILE A 5 -46.67 19.82 20.46
C ILE A 5 -47.26 18.93 21.60
N ARG A 6 -46.51 17.88 22.02
CA ARG A 6 -46.01 17.59 23.41
C ARG A 6 -45.32 16.21 23.45
N SER A 7 -44.02 16.08 23.75
CA SER A 7 -43.31 16.14 25.06
C SER A 7 -43.29 14.84 25.87
N ARG A 8 -42.10 14.19 25.86
CA ARG A 8 -41.36 13.43 26.90
C ARG A 8 -42.06 12.96 28.19
N SER A 9 -41.75 11.72 28.60
CA SER A 9 -41.06 11.42 29.89
C SER A 9 -40.64 9.94 30.05
N ASN A 10 -39.46 9.78 30.65
CA ASN A 10 -38.85 8.54 31.16
C ASN A 10 -39.56 8.02 32.42
N SER A 11 -39.47 6.71 32.69
CA SER A 11 -39.17 6.22 34.04
C SER A 11 -38.77 4.73 34.07
N SER A 12 -37.81 4.46 34.96
CA SER A 12 -36.97 3.29 35.16
C SER A 12 -37.60 2.15 36.01
N SER A 13 -36.75 1.16 36.35
CA SER A 13 -36.88 0.06 37.35
C SER A 13 -37.53 -1.24 36.85
N SER A 14 -37.06 -2.45 37.17
CA SER A 14 -36.06 -2.94 38.15
C SER A 14 -35.81 -4.46 37.98
N ARG A 15 -34.59 -4.88 38.32
CA ARG A 15 -34.09 -6.20 38.82
C ARG A 15 -34.97 -7.48 38.80
N THR A 16 -34.39 -8.54 38.17
CA THR A 16 -34.21 -9.99 38.53
C THR A 16 -34.72 -10.53 39.89
N PRO A 17 -34.90 -11.86 40.16
CA PRO A 17 -34.26 -13.05 39.52
C PRO A 17 -35.10 -14.36 39.36
N LEU A 18 -34.44 -15.38 38.79
CA LEU A 18 -34.71 -16.84 38.69
C LEU A 18 -35.45 -17.53 39.85
N PRO A 19 -36.00 -18.73 39.57
CA PRO A 19 -35.87 -19.87 40.49
C PRO A 19 -35.23 -21.11 39.83
N SER A 20 -34.48 -21.85 40.65
CA SER A 20 -33.91 -23.18 40.43
C SER A 20 -34.52 -24.18 41.41
N LEU A 21 -34.78 -25.43 40.98
CA LEU A 21 -34.99 -26.71 41.73
C LEU A 21 -35.78 -27.63 40.75
N SER A 22 -35.65 -28.96 40.64
CA SER A 22 -34.87 -30.00 41.31
C SER A 22 -35.22 -31.35 40.66
N GLN A 23 -34.18 -32.10 40.30
CA GLN A 23 -34.00 -33.56 40.41
C GLN A 23 -34.95 -34.59 39.75
N GLY A 24 -34.30 -35.60 39.18
CA GLY A 24 -34.84 -36.92 38.81
C GLY A 24 -33.75 -37.76 38.16
N GLY A 25 -33.06 -38.59 38.96
CA GLY A 25 -31.96 -39.46 38.52
C GLY A 25 -32.42 -40.84 38.04
N ALA A 26 -31.57 -41.49 37.23
CA ALA A 26 -31.45 -42.94 37.11
C ALA A 26 -30.09 -43.27 36.46
N SER A 27 -29.50 -44.40 36.86
CA SER A 27 -28.06 -44.68 36.80
C SER A 27 -27.65 -45.74 35.74
N ILE A 28 -26.36 -45.66 35.32
CA ILE A 28 -25.43 -46.71 34.79
C ILE A 28 -25.56 -47.10 33.28
N PRO A 29 -24.50 -47.47 32.50
CA PRO A 29 -23.05 -47.67 32.80
C PRO A 29 -22.04 -46.90 31.90
N GLN A 30 -20.78 -46.93 32.36
CA GLN A 30 -19.56 -46.61 31.60
C GLN A 30 -19.39 -47.50 30.36
N GLY A 31 -19.19 -46.87 29.20
CA GLY A 31 -18.79 -47.51 27.94
C GLY A 31 -17.95 -46.53 27.13
N SER A 32 -16.68 -46.87 26.95
CA SER A 32 -15.70 -46.16 26.12
C SER A 32 -16.09 -46.23 24.63
N LEU A 33 -16.48 -45.11 24.01
CA LEU A 33 -16.48 -44.94 22.55
C LEU A 33 -16.19 -43.47 22.17
N SER A 34 -15.21 -43.31 21.28
CA SER A 34 -14.71 -42.07 20.71
C SER A 34 -15.81 -41.19 20.09
N PRO A 35 -15.73 -39.84 20.19
CA PRO A 35 -16.70 -38.96 19.55
C PRO A 35 -16.44 -38.84 18.04
N SER A 36 -17.39 -39.35 17.26
CA SER A 36 -17.57 -39.09 15.83
C SER A 36 -17.51 -37.58 15.54
N GLN A 37 -16.66 -37.20 14.58
CA GLN A 37 -16.59 -35.83 14.05
C GLN A 37 -17.87 -35.51 13.27
N PRO A 38 -18.53 -34.35 13.51
CA PRO A 38 -19.64 -33.91 12.70
C PRO A 38 -19.17 -33.51 11.30
N ASP A 39 -19.92 -33.97 10.29
CA ASP A 39 -19.81 -33.62 8.88
C ASP A 39 -19.91 -32.09 8.69
N VAL A 40 -18.77 -31.44 8.54
CA VAL A 40 -18.71 -30.02 8.15
C VAL A 40 -18.93 -29.95 6.64
N THR A 41 -20.20 -29.88 6.25
CA THR A 41 -20.57 -29.39 4.92
C THR A 41 -20.00 -27.98 4.77
N THR A 42 -18.93 -27.88 3.99
CA THR A 42 -18.27 -26.61 3.69
C THR A 42 -19.23 -25.72 2.89
N PRO A 43 -19.47 -24.46 3.26
CA PRO A 43 -20.30 -23.55 2.48
C PRO A 43 -19.73 -23.40 1.06
N GLN A 44 -20.55 -23.69 0.05
CA GLN A 44 -20.19 -23.52 -1.35
C GLN A 44 -19.84 -22.04 -1.63
N PRO A 45 -18.72 -21.73 -2.30
CA PRO A 45 -18.41 -20.36 -2.69
C PRO A 45 -19.44 -19.84 -3.72
N PRO A 46 -19.72 -18.53 -3.75
CA PRO A 46 -20.72 -17.89 -4.63
C PRO A 46 -20.49 -18.15 -6.13
N SER A 47 -19.35 -18.71 -6.52
CA SER A 47 -18.98 -19.03 -7.90
C SER A 47 -19.82 -20.13 -8.55
N SER A 48 -20.27 -21.14 -7.80
CA SER A 48 -21.07 -22.25 -8.38
C SER A 48 -22.50 -21.79 -8.71
N ALA A 49 -23.07 -20.92 -7.87
CA ALA A 49 -24.37 -20.27 -8.11
C ALA A 49 -24.33 -19.31 -9.31
N LEU A 50 -23.24 -18.54 -9.48
CA LEU A 50 -23.11 -17.57 -10.57
C LEU A 50 -22.95 -18.21 -11.96
N ARG A 51 -22.36 -19.40 -12.05
CA ARG A 51 -22.34 -20.18 -13.32
C ARG A 51 -23.72 -20.65 -13.74
N LYS A 52 -24.59 -20.98 -12.77
CA LYS A 52 -25.98 -21.38 -13.04
C LYS A 52 -26.83 -20.21 -13.54
N LEU A 53 -26.55 -18.97 -13.09
CA LEU A 53 -27.24 -17.76 -13.59
C LEU A 53 -26.91 -17.44 -15.06
N LYS A 54 -25.67 -17.66 -15.52
CA LYS A 54 -25.22 -17.27 -16.86
C LYS A 54 -25.81 -18.07 -18.02
N LYS A 55 -26.33 -19.28 -17.79
CA LYS A 55 -27.02 -20.05 -18.84
C LYS A 55 -28.34 -19.40 -19.30
N LYS A 56 -28.87 -18.41 -18.56
CA LYS A 56 -30.17 -17.77 -18.86
C LYS A 56 -30.07 -16.41 -19.56
N ASN A 57 -29.03 -15.60 -19.29
CA ASN A 57 -28.88 -14.27 -19.88
C ASN A 57 -27.49 -14.16 -20.52
N ASN A 58 -27.43 -14.14 -21.85
CA ASN A 58 -26.21 -14.19 -22.67
C ASN A 58 -25.32 -12.91 -22.58
N ASN A 59 -25.44 -12.10 -21.52
CA ASN A 59 -24.67 -10.88 -21.35
C ASN A 59 -23.40 -11.15 -20.53
N LYS A 60 -22.23 -10.90 -21.14
CA LYS A 60 -20.94 -10.91 -20.45
C LYS A 60 -20.89 -9.72 -19.49
N LEU A 61 -20.36 -9.92 -18.29
CA LEU A 61 -20.06 -8.80 -17.38
C LEU A 61 -18.82 -8.07 -17.92
N THR A 62 -18.95 -6.76 -18.13
CA THR A 62 -17.83 -5.88 -18.46
C THR A 62 -17.04 -5.56 -17.20
N ILE A 63 -15.71 -5.62 -17.30
CA ILE A 63 -14.76 -5.35 -16.22
C ILE A 63 -14.01 -4.06 -16.57
N HIS A 64 -14.20 -3.04 -15.76
CA HIS A 64 -13.52 -1.76 -15.89
C HIS A 64 -12.26 -1.77 -15.02
N ILE A 65 -11.12 -1.42 -15.61
CA ILE A 65 -9.86 -1.34 -14.88
C ILE A 65 -9.48 0.13 -14.78
N ASP A 66 -9.45 0.63 -13.55
CA ASP A 66 -9.02 1.99 -13.30
C ASP A 66 -7.51 2.15 -13.60
N PRO A 67 -7.09 3.16 -14.38
CA PRO A 67 -5.71 3.32 -14.81
C PRO A 67 -4.74 3.64 -13.65
N VAL A 68 -5.22 4.31 -12.59
CA VAL A 68 -4.42 4.70 -11.43
C VAL A 68 -4.33 3.55 -10.43
N GLN A 69 -5.47 2.95 -10.09
CA GLN A 69 -5.59 1.86 -9.13
C GLN A 69 -5.17 0.52 -9.73
N ARG A 70 -5.14 0.40 -11.06
CA ARG A 70 -4.73 -0.79 -11.83
C ARG A 70 -5.57 -2.03 -11.54
N ARG A 71 -6.79 -1.83 -11.03
CA ARG A 71 -7.73 -2.86 -10.60
C ARG A 71 -9.16 -2.36 -10.85
N PRO A 72 -10.13 -3.29 -10.89
CA PRO A 72 -11.53 -2.90 -10.81
C PRO A 72 -11.83 -2.23 -9.48
N THR A 73 -12.52 -1.09 -9.57
CA THR A 73 -13.05 -0.32 -8.44
C THR A 73 -14.40 -0.85 -8.00
N ASP A 74 -15.21 -1.39 -8.92
CA ASP A 74 -16.41 -2.10 -8.54
C ASP A 74 -16.10 -3.44 -7.84
N SER A 75 -16.83 -3.72 -6.77
CA SER A 75 -16.58 -4.92 -5.99
C SER A 75 -17.06 -6.19 -6.67
N VAL A 76 -18.14 -6.15 -7.45
CA VAL A 76 -18.68 -7.30 -8.15
C VAL A 76 -17.74 -7.67 -9.29
N GLU A 77 -17.31 -6.69 -10.07
CA GLU A 77 -16.28 -6.84 -11.11
C GLU A 77 -14.98 -7.39 -10.55
N SER A 78 -14.45 -6.78 -9.48
CA SER A 78 -13.21 -7.22 -8.84
C SER A 78 -13.30 -8.67 -8.35
N ALA A 79 -14.41 -9.05 -7.72
CA ALA A 79 -14.62 -10.41 -7.24
C ALA A 79 -14.73 -11.39 -8.40
N LYS A 80 -15.50 -11.03 -9.43
CA LYS A 80 -15.78 -11.90 -10.57
C LYS A 80 -14.52 -12.15 -11.42
N LEU A 81 -13.77 -11.10 -11.77
CA LEU A 81 -12.49 -11.22 -12.46
C LEU A 81 -11.54 -12.13 -11.68
N SER A 82 -11.42 -11.90 -10.38
CA SER A 82 -10.58 -12.67 -9.49
C SER A 82 -10.94 -14.17 -9.47
N SER A 83 -12.24 -14.49 -9.45
CA SER A 83 -12.72 -15.86 -9.47
C SER A 83 -12.46 -16.56 -10.81
N GLU A 84 -12.75 -15.91 -11.94
CA GLU A 84 -12.54 -16.48 -13.27
C GLU A 84 -11.04 -16.71 -13.54
N LEU A 85 -10.17 -15.75 -13.22
CA LEU A 85 -8.71 -15.95 -13.32
C LEU A 85 -8.20 -17.05 -12.38
N GLY A 86 -8.83 -17.19 -11.21
CA GLY A 86 -8.54 -18.29 -10.29
C GLY A 86 -8.95 -19.66 -10.85
N GLN A 87 -9.98 -19.71 -11.67
CA GLN A 87 -10.40 -20.92 -12.36
C GLN A 87 -9.50 -21.24 -13.55
N LEU A 88 -9.21 -20.26 -14.41
CA LEU A 88 -8.28 -20.40 -15.52
C LEU A 88 -6.91 -20.91 -15.06
N SER A 89 -6.41 -20.37 -13.95
CA SER A 89 -5.15 -20.82 -13.35
C SER A 89 -5.18 -22.27 -12.83
N ARG A 90 -6.35 -22.87 -12.63
CA ARG A 90 -6.51 -24.23 -12.08
C ARG A 90 -6.90 -25.25 -13.13
N GLU A 91 -7.56 -24.83 -14.19
CA GLU A 91 -8.15 -25.73 -15.19
C GLU A 91 -7.49 -25.60 -16.56
N SER A 92 -7.01 -24.41 -16.91
CA SER A 92 -6.65 -24.08 -18.29
C SER A 92 -5.17 -23.77 -18.49
N LEU A 93 -4.51 -23.26 -17.45
CA LEU A 93 -3.11 -22.87 -17.51
C LEU A 93 -2.23 -23.98 -16.89
N PRO A 94 -1.22 -24.49 -17.62
CA PRO A 94 -0.20 -25.35 -17.02
C PRO A 94 0.46 -24.65 -15.84
N VAL A 95 0.81 -25.40 -14.80
CA VAL A 95 1.37 -24.81 -13.58
C VAL A 95 2.87 -24.56 -13.79
N PRO A 96 3.32 -23.30 -13.92
CA PRO A 96 4.68 -23.01 -14.33
C PRO A 96 5.62 -23.00 -13.12
N ILE A 97 6.84 -23.54 -13.23
CA ILE A 97 7.87 -23.40 -12.18
C ILE A 97 8.25 -21.93 -12.00
N LYS A 98 8.44 -21.20 -13.10
CA LYS A 98 8.66 -19.75 -13.14
C LYS A 98 7.67 -19.12 -14.11
N TRP A 99 7.06 -18.00 -13.73
CA TRP A 99 6.06 -17.32 -14.58
C TRP A 99 6.59 -16.98 -15.98
N LYS A 100 7.87 -16.61 -16.08
CA LYS A 100 8.52 -16.32 -17.37
C LYS A 100 8.59 -17.51 -18.34
N ASN A 101 8.33 -18.73 -17.85
CA ASN A 101 8.33 -19.95 -18.66
C ASN A 101 6.93 -20.25 -19.25
N VAL A 102 5.90 -19.48 -18.90
CA VAL A 102 4.56 -19.64 -19.50
C VAL A 102 4.66 -19.24 -20.97
N LYS A 103 4.21 -20.12 -21.87
CA LYS A 103 4.26 -19.82 -23.30
C LYS A 103 3.23 -18.75 -23.65
N LYS A 104 3.59 -17.81 -24.53
CA LYS A 104 2.66 -16.77 -25.00
C LYS A 104 1.36 -17.37 -25.57
N THR A 105 1.46 -18.50 -26.26
CA THR A 105 0.31 -19.24 -26.80
C THR A 105 -0.62 -19.82 -25.73
N GLU A 106 -0.10 -20.20 -24.56
CA GLU A 106 -0.91 -20.68 -23.44
C GLU A 106 -1.61 -19.53 -22.74
N LEU A 107 -0.90 -18.40 -22.58
CA LEU A 107 -1.45 -17.19 -22.02
C LEU A 107 -2.57 -16.62 -22.91
N MET A 108 -2.38 -16.61 -24.23
CA MET A 108 -3.39 -16.19 -25.20
C MET A 108 -4.65 -17.05 -25.10
N ARG A 109 -4.50 -18.39 -25.09
CA ARG A 109 -5.63 -19.31 -24.87
C ARG A 109 -6.36 -19.06 -23.54
N ALA A 110 -5.62 -18.76 -22.47
CA ALA A 110 -6.23 -18.43 -21.18
C ALA A 110 -7.05 -17.13 -21.25
N PHE A 111 -6.58 -16.12 -22.00
CA PHE A 111 -7.32 -14.89 -22.22
C PHE A 111 -8.51 -15.04 -23.17
N ASP A 112 -8.40 -15.88 -24.21
CA ASP A 112 -9.55 -16.20 -25.07
C ASP A 112 -10.69 -16.85 -24.25
N GLN A 113 -10.34 -17.74 -23.33
CA GLN A 113 -11.31 -18.35 -22.39
C GLN A 113 -11.85 -17.36 -21.35
N LEU A 114 -11.05 -16.37 -20.95
CA LEU A 114 -11.52 -15.27 -20.10
C LEU A 114 -12.58 -14.47 -20.86
N ASP A 115 -12.32 -14.15 -22.13
CA ASP A 115 -13.22 -13.38 -22.98
C ASP A 115 -14.58 -14.08 -23.16
N MET A 116 -14.60 -15.42 -23.21
CA MET A 116 -15.89 -16.15 -23.26
C MET A 116 -16.79 -15.84 -22.05
N ASN A 117 -16.23 -15.47 -20.90
CA ASN A 117 -16.96 -15.28 -19.64
C ASN A 117 -17.09 -13.82 -19.20
N LEU A 118 -16.13 -12.96 -19.56
CA LEU A 118 -16.03 -11.57 -19.12
C LEU A 118 -15.55 -10.70 -20.28
N ALA A 119 -16.08 -9.49 -20.41
CA ALA A 119 -15.51 -8.49 -21.32
C ALA A 119 -14.57 -7.59 -20.51
N ILE A 120 -13.38 -7.31 -21.01
CA ILE A 120 -12.51 -6.28 -20.41
C ILE A 120 -12.80 -4.97 -21.15
N ASP A 121 -13.19 -3.94 -20.42
CA ASP A 121 -13.37 -2.61 -21.01
C ASP A 121 -12.01 -2.05 -21.45
N ASN A 122 -11.99 -1.46 -22.64
CA ASN A 122 -10.80 -0.87 -23.26
C ASN A 122 -9.52 -1.72 -23.06
N PRO A 123 -9.37 -2.87 -23.77
CA PRO A 123 -8.32 -3.86 -23.54
C PRO A 123 -6.95 -3.40 -24.08
N THR A 124 -6.45 -2.28 -23.56
CA THR A 124 -5.11 -1.78 -23.80
C THR A 124 -4.05 -2.73 -23.25
N ASP A 125 -2.82 -2.64 -23.75
CA ASP A 125 -1.69 -3.44 -23.25
C ASP A 125 -1.49 -3.29 -21.74
N GLU A 126 -1.71 -2.11 -21.17
CA GLU A 126 -1.56 -1.87 -19.73
C GLU A 126 -2.70 -2.53 -18.93
N ASN A 127 -3.95 -2.48 -19.41
CA ASN A 127 -5.08 -3.17 -18.79
C ASN A 127 -4.89 -4.69 -18.83
N MET A 128 -4.46 -5.24 -19.97
CA MET A 128 -4.17 -6.66 -20.11
C MET A 128 -3.01 -7.11 -19.22
N LYS A 129 -1.98 -6.27 -19.05
CA LYS A 129 -0.90 -6.50 -18.10
C LYS A 129 -1.38 -6.48 -16.65
N ASN A 130 -2.32 -5.61 -16.30
CA ASN A 130 -2.96 -5.60 -14.98
C ASN A 130 -3.75 -6.88 -14.71
N VAL A 131 -4.46 -7.41 -15.72
CA VAL A 131 -5.14 -8.72 -15.67
C VAL A 131 -4.13 -9.86 -15.52
N GLU A 132 -3.05 -9.85 -16.31
CA GLU A 132 -1.95 -10.82 -16.23
C GLU A 132 -1.35 -10.85 -14.81
N ASP A 133 -1.14 -9.69 -14.20
CA ASP A 133 -0.60 -9.57 -12.85
C ASP A 133 -1.50 -10.23 -11.79
N ILE A 134 -2.82 -10.21 -11.98
CA ILE A 134 -3.77 -10.93 -11.13
C ILE A 134 -3.67 -12.44 -11.39
N LEU A 135 -3.65 -12.85 -12.67
CA LEU A 135 -3.51 -14.26 -13.06
C LEU A 135 -2.21 -14.87 -12.50
N LYS A 136 -1.10 -14.14 -12.57
CA LYS A 136 0.20 -14.51 -12.01
C LYS A 136 0.13 -14.77 -10.51
N LYS A 137 -0.66 -14.01 -9.75
CA LYS A 137 -0.88 -14.27 -8.32
C LYS A 137 -1.72 -15.52 -8.10
N ARG A 138 -2.75 -15.75 -8.92
CA ARG A 138 -3.57 -16.97 -8.88
C ARG A 138 -2.75 -18.22 -9.18
N SER A 139 -1.85 -18.15 -10.15
CA SER A 139 -0.88 -19.22 -10.46
C SER A 139 0.05 -19.51 -9.28
N ARG A 140 0.58 -18.48 -8.61
CA ARG A 140 1.37 -18.67 -7.38
C ARG A 140 0.57 -19.34 -6.26
N ALA A 141 -0.69 -18.96 -6.07
CA ALA A 141 -1.56 -19.57 -5.06
C ALA A 141 -1.84 -21.05 -5.39
N GLN A 142 -2.04 -21.38 -6.68
CA GLN A 142 -2.18 -22.77 -7.11
C GLN A 142 -0.92 -23.59 -6.84
N ARG A 143 0.27 -23.06 -7.12
CA ARG A 143 1.55 -23.71 -6.76
C ARG A 143 1.70 -23.92 -5.27
N HIS A 144 1.30 -22.95 -4.45
CA HIS A 144 1.32 -23.10 -3.00
C HIS A 144 0.39 -24.23 -2.52
N ARG A 145 -0.82 -24.33 -3.10
CA ARG A 145 -1.76 -25.43 -2.81
C ARG A 145 -1.17 -26.78 -3.19
N LEU A 146 -0.52 -26.88 -4.34
CA LEU A 146 0.15 -28.08 -4.81
C LEU A 146 1.35 -28.47 -3.93
N ASN A 147 2.16 -27.49 -3.50
CA ASN A 147 3.25 -27.74 -2.56
C ASN A 147 2.74 -28.25 -1.20
N LYS A 148 1.61 -27.74 -0.70
CA LYS A 148 0.96 -28.27 0.51
C LYS A 148 0.51 -29.71 0.35
N TYR A 149 0.08 -30.10 -0.85
CA TYR A 149 -0.30 -31.46 -1.16
C TYR A 149 0.93 -32.37 -1.26
N PHE A 150 1.99 -31.91 -1.93
CA PHE A 150 3.30 -32.57 -1.98
C PHE A 150 3.86 -32.89 -0.57
N GLN A 151 3.78 -31.93 0.35
CA GLN A 151 4.27 -32.07 1.73
C GLN A 151 3.53 -33.13 2.58
N LYS A 152 2.46 -33.75 2.06
CA LYS A 152 1.76 -34.85 2.76
C LYS A 152 2.45 -36.19 2.61
N PHE A 153 3.34 -36.32 1.62
CA PHE A 153 4.03 -37.57 1.32
C PHE A 153 5.43 -37.56 1.93
N PRO A 154 5.90 -38.70 2.48
CA PRO A 154 7.22 -38.82 3.09
C PRO A 154 8.36 -38.83 2.05
N SER A 155 8.11 -39.27 0.82
CA SER A 155 9.10 -39.34 -0.26
C SER A 155 8.63 -38.65 -1.54
N VAL A 156 9.60 -38.27 -2.38
CA VAL A 156 9.34 -37.63 -3.68
C VAL A 156 8.68 -38.62 -4.63
N GLU A 157 9.12 -39.88 -4.59
CA GLU A 157 8.63 -40.98 -5.41
C GLU A 157 7.16 -41.25 -5.11
N GLU A 158 6.78 -41.31 -3.83
CA GLU A 158 5.39 -41.49 -3.42
C GLU A 158 4.53 -40.30 -3.85
N ALA A 159 5.05 -39.07 -3.71
CA ALA A 159 4.35 -37.88 -4.19
C ALA A 159 4.12 -37.90 -5.69
N ILE A 160 5.10 -38.35 -6.50
CA ILE A 160 4.99 -38.45 -7.97
C ILE A 160 3.88 -39.43 -8.37
N GLN A 161 3.83 -40.61 -7.72
CA GLN A 161 2.78 -41.61 -8.00
C GLN A 161 1.39 -41.09 -7.63
N ASN A 162 1.30 -40.27 -6.58
CA ASN A 162 0.04 -39.69 -6.13
C ASN A 162 -0.21 -38.31 -6.75
N LYS A 163 -0.36 -38.23 -8.08
CA LYS A 163 -0.72 -36.96 -8.74
C LYS A 163 -2.11 -36.49 -8.30
N PRO A 164 -2.27 -35.20 -7.91
CA PRO A 164 -3.60 -34.69 -7.58
C PRO A 164 -4.53 -34.68 -8.80
N SER A 165 -5.81 -34.96 -8.56
CA SER A 165 -6.87 -34.92 -9.57
C SER A 165 -7.28 -33.50 -10.00
N TYR A 166 -6.79 -32.48 -9.28
CA TYR A 166 -7.09 -31.07 -9.52
C TYR A 166 -5.85 -30.31 -10.00
N GLY A 167 -6.07 -29.14 -10.60
CA GLY A 167 -5.00 -28.21 -10.94
C GLY A 167 -4.46 -28.29 -12.37
N GLY A 168 -5.16 -28.99 -13.27
CA GLY A 168 -4.82 -29.01 -14.70
C GLY A 168 -3.45 -29.63 -14.99
N LEU A 169 -3.00 -30.55 -14.12
CA LEU A 169 -1.66 -31.12 -14.18
C LEU A 169 -1.61 -32.39 -15.05
N THR A 170 -0.67 -32.39 -15.99
CA THR A 170 -0.15 -33.62 -16.60
C THR A 170 0.77 -34.35 -15.60
N GLN A 171 1.01 -35.64 -15.81
CA GLN A 171 1.95 -36.41 -14.98
C GLN A 171 3.36 -35.82 -15.03
N GLU A 172 3.83 -35.50 -16.23
CA GLU A 172 5.14 -34.86 -16.47
C GLU A 172 5.27 -33.51 -15.74
N ASN A 173 4.22 -32.66 -15.78
CA ASN A 173 4.28 -31.37 -15.09
C ASN A 173 4.30 -31.53 -13.56
N TRP A 174 3.55 -32.50 -13.03
CA TRP A 174 3.57 -32.83 -11.61
C TRP A 174 4.95 -33.36 -11.17
N GLU A 175 5.52 -34.30 -11.92
CA GLU A 175 6.85 -34.85 -11.65
C GLU A 175 7.92 -33.76 -11.67
N MET A 176 7.87 -32.85 -12.66
CA MET A 176 8.79 -31.72 -12.73
C MET A 176 8.63 -30.76 -11.53
N LEU A 177 7.41 -30.53 -11.05
CA LEU A 177 7.17 -29.72 -9.85
C LEU A 177 7.76 -30.37 -8.60
N CYS A 178 7.53 -31.67 -8.41
CA CYS A 178 8.06 -32.44 -7.29
C CYS A 178 9.60 -32.42 -7.29
N THR A 179 10.21 -32.84 -8.39
CA THR A 179 11.67 -33.03 -8.49
C THR A 179 12.45 -31.72 -8.56
N THR A 180 11.96 -30.73 -9.32
CA THR A 180 12.74 -29.53 -9.65
C THR A 180 12.43 -28.35 -8.75
N LEU A 181 11.19 -28.21 -8.25
CA LEU A 181 10.78 -27.04 -7.47
C LEU A 181 10.58 -27.36 -5.99
N PHE A 182 9.76 -28.36 -5.65
CA PHE A 182 9.39 -28.62 -4.25
C PHE A 182 10.49 -29.32 -3.45
N SER A 183 11.34 -30.09 -4.13
CA SER A 183 12.53 -30.70 -3.56
C SER A 183 13.78 -29.79 -3.58
N ASP A 184 13.73 -28.62 -4.22
CA ASP A 184 14.87 -27.68 -4.22
C ASP A 184 15.10 -27.07 -2.82
N PRO A 185 16.26 -27.29 -2.18
CA PRO A 185 16.56 -26.72 -0.86
C PRO A 185 16.41 -25.20 -0.81
N LYS A 186 16.78 -24.49 -1.88
CA LYS A 186 16.64 -23.02 -1.94
C LYS A 186 15.18 -22.59 -1.95
N TYR A 187 14.31 -23.38 -2.59
CA TYR A 187 12.88 -23.11 -2.58
C TYR A 187 12.27 -23.39 -1.20
N GLN A 188 12.63 -24.52 -0.58
CA GLN A 188 12.17 -24.89 0.75
C GLN A 188 12.57 -23.84 1.80
N GLU A 189 13.83 -23.37 1.75
CA GLU A 189 14.30 -22.33 2.66
C GLU A 189 13.52 -21.03 2.49
N ARG A 190 13.27 -20.60 1.24
CA ARG A 190 12.41 -19.44 0.98
C ARG A 190 10.99 -19.64 1.50
N CYS A 191 10.44 -20.85 1.41
CA CYS A 191 9.12 -21.17 1.98
C CYS A 191 9.14 -21.07 3.52
N ASN A 192 10.20 -21.54 4.17
CA ASN A 192 10.38 -21.44 5.62
C ASN A 192 10.49 -19.98 6.07
N ILE A 193 11.35 -19.19 5.44
CA ILE A 193 11.47 -17.74 5.69
C ILE A 193 10.10 -17.06 5.52
N ASN A 194 9.37 -17.35 4.45
CA ASN A 194 8.05 -16.76 4.21
C ASN A 194 7.01 -17.20 5.27
N LYS A 195 7.09 -18.44 5.77
CA LYS A 195 6.26 -18.93 6.87
C LYS A 195 6.57 -18.16 8.15
N GLN A 196 7.85 -17.98 8.50
CA GLN A 196 8.27 -17.19 9.66
C GLN A 196 7.87 -15.72 9.53
N ASN A 197 8.02 -15.12 8.35
CA ASN A 197 7.57 -13.75 8.09
C ASN A 197 6.06 -13.60 8.24
N ARG A 198 5.28 -14.63 7.87
CA ARG A 198 3.82 -14.62 8.05
C ARG A 198 3.42 -14.70 9.53
N LEU A 199 4.19 -15.39 10.36
CA LEU A 199 3.98 -15.43 11.82
C LEU A 199 4.25 -14.08 12.49
N LYS A 200 5.14 -13.26 11.91
CA LYS A 200 5.46 -11.90 12.36
C LYS A 200 4.46 -10.84 11.88
N MET A 201 3.37 -11.23 11.21
CA MET A 201 2.39 -10.28 10.69
C MET A 201 1.51 -9.76 11.84
N THR A 202 1.70 -8.49 12.21
CA THR A 202 1.08 -7.85 13.38
C THR A 202 -0.24 -7.12 13.08
N THR A 203 -0.54 -6.92 11.79
CA THR A 203 -1.78 -6.26 11.32
C THR A 203 -2.61 -7.21 10.47
N ASN A 204 -3.92 -7.18 10.68
CA ASN A 204 -4.93 -7.91 9.90
C ASN A 204 -6.07 -6.96 9.58
N HIS A 205 -6.76 -7.18 8.46
CA HIS A 205 -7.91 -6.38 8.03
C HIS A 205 -9.22 -7.19 8.04
N ASN A 206 -10.36 -6.51 8.06
CA ASN A 206 -11.71 -7.12 8.10
C ASN A 206 -12.40 -7.25 6.73
N GLN A 207 -11.76 -6.82 5.65
CA GLN A 207 -12.37 -6.72 4.32
C GLN A 207 -12.73 -8.06 3.63
N GLY A 208 -12.41 -9.20 4.26
CA GLY A 208 -12.75 -10.52 3.72
C GLY A 208 -12.21 -10.75 2.31
N PHE A 209 -13.10 -11.06 1.37
CA PHE A 209 -12.76 -11.29 -0.04
C PHE A 209 -12.74 -10.00 -0.88
N ARG A 210 -13.17 -8.87 -0.33
CA ARG A 210 -13.19 -7.58 -1.02
C ARG A 210 -11.77 -7.08 -1.22
N SER A 211 -11.46 -6.58 -2.42
CA SER A 211 -10.18 -5.93 -2.67
C SER A 211 -10.16 -4.56 -1.97
N PHE A 212 -8.97 -4.08 -1.58
CA PHE A 212 -8.87 -2.76 -0.94
C PHE A 212 -9.29 -1.63 -1.88
N VAL A 213 -9.02 -1.75 -3.19
CA VAL A 213 -9.47 -0.76 -4.18
C VAL A 213 -11.00 -0.69 -4.19
N ALA A 214 -11.68 -1.84 -4.21
CA ALA A 214 -13.13 -1.87 -4.16
C ALA A 214 -13.68 -1.39 -2.81
N ALA A 215 -13.03 -1.72 -1.70
CA ALA A 215 -13.40 -1.22 -0.38
C ALA A 215 -13.28 0.31 -0.29
N ARG A 216 -12.22 0.91 -0.83
CA ARG A 216 -12.03 2.37 -0.87
C ARG A 216 -13.10 3.05 -1.72
N CYS A 217 -13.37 2.50 -2.91
CA CYS A 217 -14.36 3.07 -3.81
C CYS A 217 -15.76 3.07 -3.16
N MET A 218 -16.16 1.95 -2.57
CA MET A 218 -17.44 1.86 -1.85
C MET A 218 -17.52 2.85 -0.68
N LEU A 219 -16.47 2.94 0.13
CA LEU A 219 -16.45 3.88 1.26
C LEU A 219 -16.54 5.34 0.80
N SER A 220 -15.93 5.67 -0.34
CA SER A 220 -15.98 7.03 -0.90
C SER A 220 -17.40 7.38 -1.38
N GLN A 221 -18.12 6.41 -1.95
CA GLN A 221 -19.52 6.57 -2.35
C GLN A 221 -20.46 6.67 -1.14
N GLU A 222 -20.22 5.89 -0.08
CA GLU A 222 -21.04 5.90 1.15
C GLU A 222 -20.90 7.20 1.96
N GLN A 223 -19.73 7.84 1.93
CA GLN A 223 -19.47 9.08 2.68
C GLN A 223 -19.74 10.36 1.88
N GLU A 224 -20.36 10.24 0.68
CA GLU A 224 -20.70 11.36 -0.21
C GLU A 224 -19.52 12.34 -0.41
N PHE A 225 -18.30 11.84 -0.49
CA PHE A 225 -17.18 12.70 -0.90
C PHE A 225 -17.44 13.17 -2.34
N ASP A 226 -17.34 14.48 -2.58
CA ASP A 226 -17.53 15.15 -3.88
C ASP A 226 -16.41 14.77 -4.88
N GLY A 227 -16.29 13.48 -5.20
CA GLY A 227 -15.26 12.92 -6.07
C GLY A 227 -13.89 12.71 -5.41
N ASP A 228 -13.70 13.11 -4.16
CA ASP A 228 -12.45 12.92 -3.43
C ASP A 228 -12.28 11.48 -2.93
N GLU A 229 -11.08 10.92 -3.11
CA GLU A 229 -10.76 9.57 -2.62
C GLU A 229 -10.65 9.60 -1.08
N VAL A 230 -11.29 8.64 -0.39
CA VAL A 230 -11.18 8.53 1.07
C VAL A 230 -9.71 8.50 1.49
N ASP A 231 -9.37 9.39 2.42
CA ASP A 231 -8.03 9.53 2.94
C ASP A 231 -7.53 8.23 3.60
N ARG A 232 -6.21 8.05 3.64
CA ARG A 232 -5.60 6.79 4.10
C ARG A 232 -5.79 6.52 5.59
N ILE A 233 -5.98 7.54 6.42
CA ILE A 233 -6.18 7.36 7.87
C ILE A 233 -7.60 6.85 8.11
N SER A 234 -8.59 7.49 7.49
CA SER A 234 -9.99 7.06 7.51
C SER A 234 -10.15 5.66 6.92
N PHE A 235 -9.49 5.38 5.80
CA PHE A 235 -9.52 4.05 5.20
C PHE A 235 -8.84 2.98 6.07
N HIS A 236 -7.74 3.31 6.74
CA HIS A 236 -7.09 2.39 7.68
C HIS A 236 -8.03 2.03 8.84
N LYS A 237 -8.73 3.02 9.42
CA LYS A 237 -9.76 2.78 10.45
C LYS A 237 -10.86 1.86 9.92
N HIS A 238 -11.45 2.16 8.76
CA HIS A 238 -12.50 1.34 8.15
C HIS A 238 -12.07 -0.13 7.97
N THR A 239 -10.83 -0.35 7.54
CA THR A 239 -10.32 -1.71 7.24
C THR A 239 -9.79 -2.47 8.45
N HIS A 240 -9.53 -1.81 9.59
CA HIS A 240 -8.91 -2.42 10.77
C HIS A 240 -9.71 -2.26 12.07
N TYR A 241 -10.87 -1.59 12.01
CA TYR A 241 -11.80 -1.43 13.12
C TYR A 241 -13.14 -2.09 12.78
N THR A 242 -13.74 -2.82 13.71
CA THR A 242 -15.11 -3.33 13.56
C THR A 242 -16.05 -2.45 14.36
N GLU A 243 -17.00 -1.82 13.68
CA GLU A 243 -17.97 -0.91 14.28
C GLU A 243 -18.73 -1.57 15.44
N GLY A 244 -18.85 -0.82 16.54
CA GLY A 244 -19.47 -1.30 17.79
C GLY A 244 -18.70 -2.41 18.52
N LYS A 245 -17.46 -2.74 18.09
CA LYS A 245 -16.64 -3.79 18.72
C LYS A 245 -15.29 -3.26 19.16
N ARG A 246 -14.27 -3.36 18.30
CA ARG A 246 -12.88 -3.05 18.62
C ARG A 246 -11.99 -3.06 17.38
N TRP A 247 -10.77 -2.58 17.56
CA TRP A 247 -9.65 -2.80 16.66
C TRP A 247 -9.34 -4.29 16.49
N ILE A 248 -8.99 -4.70 15.27
CA ILE A 248 -8.68 -6.10 14.95
C ILE A 248 -7.39 -6.55 15.66
N THR A 249 -6.38 -5.67 15.70
CA THR A 249 -5.12 -5.91 16.43
C THR A 249 -4.68 -4.65 17.17
N PRO A 250 -3.98 -4.78 18.31
CA PRO A 250 -3.41 -3.62 19.01
C PRO A 250 -2.45 -2.79 18.14
N GLN A 251 -1.69 -3.45 17.26
CA GLN A 251 -0.82 -2.73 16.32
C GLN A 251 -1.62 -1.85 15.35
N SER A 252 -2.82 -2.29 14.95
CA SER A 252 -3.66 -1.51 14.03
C SER A 252 -4.22 -0.26 14.71
N GLU A 253 -4.55 -0.36 16.00
CA GLU A 253 -4.91 0.77 16.85
C GLU A 253 -3.75 1.74 17.03
N ASN A 254 -2.58 1.24 17.45
CA ASN A 254 -1.37 2.06 17.62
C ASN A 254 -1.02 2.82 16.34
N ASN A 255 -1.09 2.16 15.18
CA ASN A 255 -0.85 2.80 13.90
C ASN A 255 -1.86 3.93 13.62
N HIS A 256 -3.15 3.72 13.93
CA HIS A 256 -4.17 4.75 13.71
C HIS A 256 -3.97 5.95 14.64
N VAL A 257 -3.76 5.69 15.93
CA VAL A 257 -3.51 6.75 16.94
C VAL A 257 -2.29 7.57 16.56
N GLU A 258 -1.19 6.91 16.16
CA GLU A 258 0.02 7.61 15.71
C GLU A 258 -0.22 8.48 14.47
N MET A 259 -1.01 8.00 13.50
CA MET A 259 -1.36 8.80 12.32
C MET A 259 -2.22 10.01 12.68
N GLU A 260 -3.21 9.86 13.56
CA GLU A 260 -4.06 10.97 14.02
C GLU A 260 -3.26 11.99 14.83
N ASN A 261 -2.36 11.55 15.71
CA ASN A 261 -1.49 12.46 16.46
C ASN A 261 -0.61 13.30 15.52
N ARG A 262 0.03 12.67 14.52
CA ARG A 262 0.85 13.40 13.52
C ARG A 262 0.02 14.38 12.69
N LYS A 263 -1.24 14.05 12.41
CA LYS A 263 -2.17 14.93 11.71
C LYS A 263 -2.48 16.17 12.56
N ILE A 264 -2.89 15.98 13.82
CA ILE A 264 -3.18 17.06 14.78
C ILE A 264 -1.94 17.94 15.01
N ASP A 265 -0.76 17.33 15.13
CA ASP A 265 0.50 18.05 15.30
C ASP A 265 0.82 18.96 14.10
N ALA A 266 0.59 18.49 12.86
CA ALA A 266 0.79 19.28 11.65
C ALA A 266 -0.23 20.43 11.57
N GLU A 267 -1.49 20.16 11.87
CA GLU A 267 -2.55 21.18 11.94
C GLU A 267 -2.23 22.27 12.98
N THR A 268 -1.75 21.87 14.16
CA THR A 268 -1.36 22.78 15.25
C THR A 268 -0.18 23.67 14.87
N ARG A 269 0.76 23.15 14.07
CA ARG A 269 1.88 23.95 13.53
C ARG A 269 1.49 24.83 12.33
N GLY A 270 0.24 24.75 11.85
CA GLY A 270 -0.21 25.46 10.65
C GLY A 270 0.41 24.92 9.35
N GLU A 271 0.89 23.68 9.36
CA GLU A 271 1.47 23.02 8.19
C GLU A 271 0.38 22.43 7.28
N ILE A 272 0.67 22.31 5.99
CA ILE A 272 -0.22 21.57 5.07
C ILE A 272 -0.17 20.09 5.45
N VAL A 273 -1.34 19.53 5.78
CA VAL A 273 -1.48 18.12 6.17
C VAL A 273 -1.40 17.21 4.95
N ASP A 274 -0.30 16.48 4.82
CA ASP A 274 -0.16 15.39 3.84
C ASP A 274 -0.48 14.04 4.51
N VAL A 275 -1.76 13.66 4.42
CA VAL A 275 -2.28 12.41 5.01
C VAL A 275 -1.60 11.18 4.41
N ASP A 276 -1.28 11.21 3.12
CA ASP A 276 -0.62 10.11 2.44
C ASP A 276 0.81 9.90 2.94
N LYS A 277 1.56 10.99 3.15
CA LYS A 277 2.89 10.94 3.75
C LYS A 277 2.85 10.46 5.19
N ILE A 278 1.91 10.96 6.00
CA ILE A 278 1.71 10.49 7.39
C ILE A 278 1.49 8.98 7.40
N ALA A 279 0.52 8.48 6.61
CA ALA A 279 0.24 7.07 6.54
C ALA A 279 1.40 6.25 5.95
N HIS A 280 2.20 6.83 5.05
CA HIS A 280 3.38 6.19 4.51
C HIS A 280 4.51 6.04 5.55
N ASP A 281 4.71 7.07 6.38
CA ASP A 281 5.76 7.07 7.40
C ASP A 281 5.39 6.18 8.60
N VAL A 282 4.11 6.13 8.99
CA VAL A 282 3.64 5.28 10.11
C VAL A 282 3.51 3.81 9.69
N LEU A 283 2.88 3.51 8.55
CA LEU A 283 2.68 2.12 8.11
C LEU A 283 3.94 1.50 7.48
N GLY A 284 4.92 2.33 7.13
CA GLY A 284 6.21 1.92 6.58
C GLY A 284 6.27 1.83 5.05
N LYS A 285 7.49 1.70 4.52
CA LYS A 285 7.80 1.82 3.09
C LYS A 285 8.15 0.47 2.47
N ARG A 286 7.68 0.23 1.24
CA ARG A 286 8.09 -0.92 0.40
C ARG A 286 8.25 -0.50 -1.06
N SER A 287 9.28 -1.02 -1.72
CA SER A 287 9.69 -0.60 -3.07
C SER A 287 8.67 -0.86 -4.20
N SER A 288 7.67 -1.72 -3.98
CA SER A 288 6.72 -2.15 -5.03
C SER A 288 5.27 -2.23 -4.54
N TYR A 289 5.00 -1.69 -3.34
CA TYR A 289 3.74 -1.85 -2.64
C TYR A 289 3.52 -0.66 -1.70
N ILE A 290 2.36 -0.01 -1.80
CA ILE A 290 1.96 1.01 -0.84
C ILE A 290 1.28 0.32 0.33
N VAL A 291 1.86 0.44 1.53
CA VAL A 291 1.33 -0.23 2.72
C VAL A 291 -0.04 0.36 3.08
N GLY A 292 -1.02 -0.51 3.32
CA GLY A 292 -2.40 -0.12 3.61
C GLY A 292 -3.31 0.03 2.39
N LEU A 293 -2.81 -0.07 1.14
CA LEU A 293 -3.64 0.08 -0.07
C LEU A 293 -3.85 -1.20 -0.89
N GLY A 294 -3.41 -2.34 -0.36
CA GLY A 294 -3.56 -3.63 -1.03
C GLY A 294 -2.87 -3.67 -2.40
N TYR A 295 -3.36 -4.52 -3.29
CA TYR A 295 -2.67 -4.85 -4.55
C TYR A 295 -3.03 -3.95 -5.74
N GLY A 296 -3.64 -2.78 -5.49
CA GLY A 296 -4.01 -1.82 -6.51
C GLY A 296 -2.88 -0.87 -6.85
N PRO A 297 -2.93 0.37 -6.32
CA PRO A 297 -2.01 1.43 -6.68
C PRO A 297 -0.58 1.03 -6.35
N LYS A 298 0.34 1.45 -7.22
CA LYS A 298 1.77 1.17 -7.09
C LYS A 298 2.50 2.45 -6.69
N PRO A 299 3.54 2.34 -5.85
CA PRO A 299 4.36 3.51 -5.59
C PRO A 299 4.93 3.99 -6.93
N ASN A 300 4.86 5.30 -7.17
CA ASN A 300 5.52 5.91 -8.31
C ASN A 300 7.01 5.59 -8.18
N LYS A 301 7.51 4.72 -9.04
CA LYS A 301 8.93 4.46 -9.11
C LYS A 301 9.54 5.66 -9.82
N PRO A 302 10.41 6.46 -9.20
CA PRO A 302 11.35 7.20 -10.01
C PRO A 302 12.09 6.15 -10.84
N ASN A 303 12.12 6.32 -12.17
CA ASN A 303 13.05 5.55 -13.00
C ASN A 303 14.44 5.63 -12.35
N SER A 304 15.26 4.60 -12.49
CA SER A 304 16.63 4.60 -11.93
C SER A 304 17.40 5.87 -12.32
N GLY A 305 17.19 6.38 -13.54
CA GLY A 305 17.74 7.66 -13.99
C GLY A 305 17.19 8.89 -13.24
N ILE A 306 15.90 8.92 -12.90
CA ILE A 306 15.29 10.03 -12.12
C ILE A 306 15.83 10.05 -10.69
N ARG A 307 16.09 8.88 -10.10
CA ARG A 307 16.67 8.81 -8.75
C ARG A 307 18.10 9.36 -8.72
N ILE A 308 18.90 9.02 -9.73
CA ILE A 308 20.25 9.55 -9.91
C ILE A 308 20.18 11.07 -10.13
N LEU A 309 19.29 11.55 -11.00
CA LEU A 309 19.11 12.99 -11.23
C LEU A 309 18.67 13.74 -9.96
N GLN A 310 17.80 13.15 -9.12
CA GLN A 310 17.41 13.75 -7.84
C GLN A 310 18.56 13.78 -6.83
N GLU A 311 19.42 12.76 -6.80
CA GLU A 311 20.64 12.76 -5.99
C GLU A 311 21.63 13.83 -6.49
N THR A 312 21.82 13.95 -7.81
CA THR A 312 22.64 15.01 -8.42
C THR A 312 22.10 16.41 -8.17
N LEU A 313 20.78 16.61 -8.25
CA LEU A 313 20.15 17.90 -8.00
C LEU A 313 20.33 18.34 -6.54
N LYS A 314 20.14 17.42 -5.59
CA LYS A 314 20.42 17.69 -4.17
C LYS A 314 21.87 18.06 -3.91
N GLU A 315 22.81 17.43 -4.62
CA GLU A 315 24.22 17.78 -4.50
C GLU A 315 24.50 19.18 -5.06
N LYS A 316 23.90 19.52 -6.21
CA LYS A 316 24.00 20.85 -6.81
C LYS A 316 23.36 21.94 -5.94
N ASP A 317 22.26 21.63 -5.25
CA ASP A 317 21.63 22.57 -4.31
C ASP A 317 22.55 22.85 -3.12
N ARG A 318 23.26 21.85 -2.59
CA ARG A 318 24.26 22.03 -1.53
C ARG A 318 25.44 22.86 -2.01
N GLU A 319 25.95 22.59 -3.20
CA GLU A 319 27.06 23.34 -3.81
C GLU A 319 26.65 24.82 -4.04
N CYS A 320 25.43 25.06 -4.53
CA CYS A 320 24.89 26.41 -4.69
C CYS A 320 24.71 27.13 -3.35
N ALA A 321 24.32 26.42 -2.28
CA ALA A 321 24.21 27.00 -0.95
C ALA A 321 25.60 27.42 -0.41
N ALA A 322 26.61 26.57 -0.56
CA ALA A 322 27.98 26.87 -0.14
C ALA A 322 28.58 28.06 -0.90
N LEU A 323 28.39 28.13 -2.23
CA LEU A 323 28.86 29.26 -3.03
C LEU A 323 28.14 30.58 -2.69
N ARG A 324 26.87 30.51 -2.27
CA ARG A 324 26.14 31.70 -1.80
C ARG A 324 26.71 32.21 -0.49
N GLU A 325 27.03 31.31 0.43
CA GLU A 325 27.69 31.66 1.69
C GLU A 325 29.07 32.28 1.45
N GLU A 326 29.88 31.70 0.57
CA GLU A 326 31.19 32.26 0.19
C GLU A 326 31.08 33.66 -0.44
N ARG A 327 30.10 33.86 -1.34
CA ARG A 327 29.81 35.16 -1.94
C ARG A 327 29.43 36.19 -0.88
N ASP A 328 28.62 35.80 0.11
CA ASP A 328 28.16 36.71 1.14
C ASP A 328 29.33 37.15 2.04
N THR A 329 30.23 36.24 2.39
CA THR A 329 31.48 36.56 3.11
C THR A 329 32.38 37.51 2.31
N LEU A 330 32.61 37.22 1.02
CA LEU A 330 33.41 38.10 0.16
C LEU A 330 32.79 39.50 0.00
N MET A 331 31.45 39.57 -0.05
CA MET A 331 30.75 40.85 -0.12
C MET A 331 30.93 41.66 1.17
N GLU A 332 30.94 41.01 2.32
CA GLU A 332 31.23 41.62 3.61
C GLU A 332 32.67 42.16 3.66
N GLU A 333 33.66 41.36 3.28
CA GLU A 333 35.07 41.78 3.19
C GLU A 333 35.26 42.96 2.22
N MET A 334 34.59 42.94 1.06
CA MET A 334 34.63 44.04 0.11
C MET A 334 34.03 45.33 0.67
N ASN A 335 32.99 45.23 1.50
CA ASN A 335 32.38 46.40 2.14
C ASN A 335 33.30 46.98 3.21
N ASP A 336 33.96 46.14 4.01
CA ASP A 336 34.97 46.56 4.99
C ASP A 336 36.16 47.25 4.29
N MET A 337 36.65 46.66 3.20
CA MET A 337 37.73 47.25 2.41
C MET A 337 37.33 48.59 1.78
N LYS A 338 36.08 48.74 1.32
CA LYS A 338 35.57 50.03 0.85
C LYS A 338 35.48 51.06 1.97
N SER A 339 35.06 50.67 3.17
CA SER A 339 35.00 51.56 4.33
C SER A 339 36.39 52.07 4.70
N THR A 340 37.36 51.17 4.82
CA THR A 340 38.76 51.53 5.11
C THR A 340 39.36 52.43 4.03
N LEU A 341 39.07 52.18 2.75
CA LEU A 341 39.52 53.07 1.66
C LEU A 341 38.88 54.46 1.77
N ALA A 342 37.60 54.55 2.12
CA ALA A 342 36.92 55.83 2.35
C ALA A 342 37.54 56.60 3.54
N GLU A 343 37.88 55.90 4.62
CA GLU A 343 38.58 56.47 5.78
C GLU A 343 39.98 56.99 5.41
N HIS A 344 40.75 56.20 4.65
CA HIS A 344 42.06 56.60 4.15
C HIS A 344 41.97 57.82 3.22
N ASN A 345 40.99 57.86 2.32
CA ASN A 345 40.78 59.02 1.44
C ASN A 345 40.41 60.28 2.25
N CYS A 346 39.57 60.16 3.28
CA CYS A 346 39.26 61.27 4.18
C CYS A 346 40.49 61.78 4.95
N LEU A 347 41.41 60.88 5.32
CA LEU A 347 42.68 61.26 5.94
C LEU A 347 43.63 61.95 4.95
N PHE A 348 43.64 61.50 3.70
CA PHE A 348 44.46 62.08 2.64
C PHE A 348 44.00 63.51 2.29
N GLU A 349 42.69 63.74 2.13
CA GLU A 349 42.13 65.09 1.91
C GLU A 349 42.51 66.06 3.04
N LYS A 350 42.47 65.60 4.30
CA LYS A 350 42.90 66.40 5.46
C LYS A 350 44.40 66.74 5.44
N PHE A 351 45.22 65.92 4.79
CA PHE A 351 46.65 66.14 4.67
C PHE A 351 46.96 67.17 3.57
N GLU A 352 46.28 67.10 2.41
CA GLU A 352 46.41 68.08 1.32
C GLU A 352 45.89 69.47 1.71
N ASP A 353 44.82 69.54 2.51
CA ASP A 353 44.31 70.80 3.08
C ASP A 353 45.30 71.43 4.07
N GLY A 354 46.10 70.61 4.77
CA GLY A 354 47.15 71.06 5.70
C GLY A 354 48.33 71.71 4.99
N ASP A 355 48.88 71.04 3.96
CA ASP A 355 49.99 71.57 3.15
C ASP A 355 49.60 72.83 2.39
N SER A 356 48.36 72.88 1.86
CA SER A 356 47.83 74.08 1.18
C SER A 356 47.68 75.29 2.11
N ASN A 357 47.49 75.07 3.41
CA ASN A 357 47.40 76.15 4.40
C ASN A 357 48.78 76.62 4.85
N ASP A 358 49.75 75.71 4.97
CA ASP A 358 51.13 76.04 5.30
C ASP A 358 51.86 76.75 4.14
N GLU A 359 51.63 76.36 2.88
CA GLU A 359 52.12 77.12 1.71
C GLU A 359 51.54 78.54 1.65
N ARG A 360 50.26 78.71 1.97
CA ARG A 360 49.61 80.04 2.04
C ARG A 360 50.23 80.90 3.14
N ARG A 361 50.54 80.30 4.29
CA ARG A 361 51.17 80.96 5.44
C ARG A 361 52.63 81.36 5.16
N ILE A 362 53.36 80.57 4.38
CA ILE A 362 54.73 80.87 3.93
C ILE A 362 54.74 81.97 2.86
N ASN A 363 53.77 81.97 1.94
CA ASN A 363 53.62 83.01 0.93
C ASN A 363 53.20 84.37 1.52
N ASP A 364 52.32 84.39 2.52
CA ASP A 364 51.99 85.63 3.25
C ASP A 364 53.17 86.16 4.07
N ALA A 365 53.99 85.28 4.66
CA ALA A 365 55.19 85.66 5.39
C ALA A 365 56.29 86.23 4.48
N THR A 366 56.39 85.78 3.23
CA THR A 366 57.36 86.29 2.25
C THR A 366 56.90 87.58 1.56
N TYR A 367 55.58 87.81 1.41
CA TYR A 367 55.05 89.08 0.91
C TYR A 367 55.24 90.26 1.89
N SER A 368 55.20 89.98 3.20
CA SER A 368 55.45 90.98 4.26
C SER A 368 56.91 91.50 4.32
N PHE A 369 57.86 90.80 3.69
CA PHE A 369 59.29 91.17 3.72
C PHE A 369 59.77 91.95 2.48
N ARG A 370 58.86 92.35 1.56
CA ARG A 370 59.19 93.02 0.28
C ARG A 370 58.56 94.41 0.07
N VAL A 371 58.21 95.13 1.15
CA VAL A 371 57.79 96.54 1.10
C VAL A 371 58.83 97.44 1.77
#